data_AF-A0A7V4XQ69-F1
#
_entry.id   AF-A0A7V4XQ69-F1
#
_cell.length_a   1.000
_cell.length_b   1.000
_cell.length_c   1.000
_cell.angle_alpha   90.00
_cell.angle_beta   90.00
_cell.angle_gamma   90.00
#
_symmetry.space_group_name_H-M   'P 1'
#
loop_
_entity.id
_entity.type
_entity.pdbx_description
1 polymer ?
#
loop_
_entity_poly.entity_id
_entity_poly.type
_entity_poly.pdbx_seq_one_letter_code
_entity_poly.pdbx_strand_id
1 'polypeptide(L)'
;AVQPVFCHDGEAELVQVEGFPLGMFPNASYEEISLSTRPGDSLLFFSDGITDAENEEGEMFSTERLLDSIRRHAGKPAQEMADAIVAEVQEFEGTHDRFDDETLIVLRVI
;
A
#
# COMPACT_ATOMS: atom_id res chain seq x y z
N ALA A 1 9.38 -7.85 -2.14
CA ALA A 1 8.19 -7.80 -3.01
C ALA A 1 7.14 -7.01 -2.28
N VAL A 2 6.47 -6.09 -2.96
CA VAL A 2 5.43 -5.27 -2.34
C VAL A 2 4.21 -6.16 -2.08
N GLN A 3 3.78 -6.22 -0.83
CA GLN A 3 2.64 -7.04 -0.42
C GLN A 3 1.38 -6.17 -0.35
N PRO A 4 0.25 -6.60 -0.93
CA PRO A 4 -1.01 -5.87 -0.78
C PRO A 4 -1.41 -5.75 0.69
N VAL A 5 -2.21 -4.75 1.03
CA VAL A 5 -2.78 -4.59 2.37
C VAL A 5 -4.27 -4.86 2.33
N PHE A 6 -4.74 -5.74 3.21
CA PHE A 6 -6.16 -5.94 3.46
C PHE A 6 -6.58 -5.16 4.71
N CYS A 7 -7.62 -4.34 4.58
CA CYS A 7 -8.20 -3.58 5.66
C CYS A 7 -9.63 -4.06 5.94
N HIS A 8 -9.84 -4.59 7.14
CA HIS A 8 -11.10 -5.18 7.60
C HIS A 8 -11.39 -4.74 9.03
N ASP A 9 -12.61 -4.27 9.29
CA ASP A 9 -13.04 -3.79 10.62
C ASP A 9 -12.10 -2.73 11.25
N GLY A 10 -11.44 -1.92 10.42
CA GLY A 10 -10.50 -0.89 10.86
C GLY A 10 -9.09 -1.39 11.15
N GLU A 11 -8.85 -2.70 11.09
CA GLU A 11 -7.51 -3.29 11.12
C GLU A 11 -6.91 -3.33 9.71
N ALA A 12 -5.59 -3.25 9.62
CA ALA A 12 -4.85 -3.30 8.36
C ALA A 12 -3.68 -4.27 8.49
N GLU A 13 -3.61 -5.24 7.58
CA GLU A 13 -2.60 -6.30 7.57
C GLU A 13 -2.05 -6.56 6.17
N LEU A 14 -0.78 -6.94 6.09
CA LEU A 14 -0.15 -7.35 4.83
C LEU A 14 -0.68 -8.73 4.43
N VAL A 15 -1.16 -8.81 3.20
CA VAL A 15 -1.54 -10.06 2.58
C VAL A 15 -0.27 -10.74 2.09
N GLN A 16 0.13 -11.80 2.82
CA GLN A 16 1.32 -12.56 2.48
C GLN A 16 1.15 -13.26 1.14
N VAL A 17 1.90 -12.78 0.15
CA VAL A 17 2.02 -13.38 -1.18
C VAL A 17 3.49 -13.50 -1.53
N GLU A 18 3.84 -14.61 -2.18
CA GLU A 18 5.18 -14.88 -2.67
C GLU A 18 5.18 -14.90 -4.20
N GLY A 19 6.26 -14.40 -4.80
CA GLY A 19 6.41 -14.38 -6.25
C GLY A 19 7.72 -13.73 -6.67
N PHE A 20 8.19 -14.11 -7.85
CA PHE A 20 9.34 -13.48 -8.48
C PHE A 20 8.89 -12.32 -9.38
N PRO A 21 9.75 -11.34 -9.67
CA PRO A 21 9.49 -10.40 -10.74
C PRO A 21 9.19 -11.14 -12.05
N LEU A 22 8.18 -10.64 -12.79
CA LEU A 22 7.80 -11.22 -14.06
C LEU A 22 9.00 -11.26 -15.02
N GLY A 23 9.18 -12.40 -15.71
CA GLY A 23 10.26 -12.60 -16.66
C GLY A 23 11.62 -12.97 -16.05
N MET A 24 11.76 -13.03 -14.72
CA MET A 24 13.02 -13.42 -14.08
C MET A 24 13.40 -14.88 -14.35
N PHE A 25 12.40 -15.78 -14.38
CA PHE A 25 12.58 -17.20 -14.71
C PHE A 25 11.56 -17.66 -15.76
N PRO A 26 11.98 -18.45 -16.77
CA PRO A 26 11.11 -18.85 -17.88
C PRO A 26 9.94 -19.75 -17.46
N ASN A 27 10.06 -20.44 -16.32
CA ASN A 27 9.04 -21.36 -15.78
C ASN A 27 8.65 -20.97 -14.35
N ALA A 28 8.62 -19.67 -14.02
CA ALA A 28 8.11 -19.22 -12.73
C ALA A 28 6.61 -19.55 -12.60
N SER A 29 6.24 -20.17 -11.48
CA SER A 29 4.86 -20.34 -11.05
C SER A 29 4.49 -19.24 -10.05
N TYR A 30 3.25 -18.76 -10.11
CA TYR A 30 2.73 -17.75 -9.21
C TYR A 30 1.56 -18.33 -8.43
N GLU A 31 1.54 -18.10 -7.13
CA GLU A 31 0.43 -18.51 -6.29
C GLU A 31 -0.74 -17.56 -6.47
N GLU A 32 -1.95 -18.12 -6.41
CA GLU A 32 -3.19 -17.36 -6.36
C GLU A 32 -3.78 -17.50 -4.96
N ILE A 33 -4.19 -16.36 -4.40
CA ILE A 33 -4.87 -16.31 -3.11
C ILE A 33 -6.28 -15.73 -3.29
N SER A 34 -7.20 -16.18 -2.45
CA SER A 34 -8.57 -15.68 -2.43
C SER A 34 -8.90 -15.18 -1.03
N LEU A 35 -9.43 -13.96 -0.95
CA LEU A 35 -9.86 -13.34 0.31
C LEU A 35 -11.39 -13.25 0.32
N SER A 36 -11.99 -13.60 1.45
CA SER A 36 -13.42 -13.35 1.69
C SER A 36 -13.59 -11.92 2.19
N THR A 37 -14.53 -11.19 1.61
CA THR A 37 -14.75 -9.77 1.92
C THR A 37 -16.19 -9.49 2.31
N ARG A 38 -16.40 -8.35 2.97
CA ARG A 38 -17.69 -7.80 3.36
C ARG A 38 -17.78 -6.32 2.94
N PRO A 39 -18.99 -5.77 2.75
CA PRO A 39 -19.16 -4.34 2.53
C PRO A 39 -18.44 -3.53 3.61
N GLY A 40 -17.63 -2.55 3.19
CA GLY A 40 -16.77 -1.75 4.06
C GLY A 40 -15.29 -2.13 3.99
N ASP A 41 -14.96 -3.37 3.62
CA ASP A 41 -13.57 -3.82 3.50
C ASP A 41 -12.85 -3.08 2.38
N SER A 42 -11.53 -2.93 2.53
CA SER A 42 -10.67 -2.32 1.51
C SER A 42 -9.44 -3.17 1.25
N LEU A 43 -9.04 -3.26 -0.01
CA LEU A 43 -7.79 -3.89 -0.45
C LEU A 43 -6.93 -2.82 -1.13
N LEU A 44 -5.68 -2.70 -0.71
CA LEU A 44 -4.76 -1.69 -1.19
C LEU A 44 -3.57 -2.35 -1.88
N PHE A 45 -3.19 -1.79 -3.03
CA PHE A 45 -1.99 -2.13 -3.77
C PHE A 45 -1.15 -0.88 -3.94
N PHE A 46 0.16 -1.02 -3.80
CA PHE A 46 1.09 0.11 -3.90
C PHE A 46 2.39 -0.32 -4.59
N SER A 47 3.14 0.64 -5.10
CA SER A 47 4.56 0.46 -5.45
C SER A 47 5.44 0.71 -4.22
N ASP A 48 6.65 0.17 -4.24
CA ASP A 48 7.69 0.39 -3.22
C ASP A 48 8.05 1.87 -3.08
N GLY A 49 7.91 2.69 -4.12
CA GLY A 49 8.04 4.15 -4.02
C GLY A 49 7.21 4.79 -2.90
N ILE A 50 6.08 4.19 -2.49
CA ILE A 50 5.31 4.66 -1.31
C ILE A 50 6.05 4.39 0.01
N THR A 51 6.61 3.20 0.19
CA THR A 51 7.27 2.81 1.45
C THR A 51 8.71 3.28 1.54
N ASP A 52 9.34 3.46 0.39
CA ASP A 52 10.74 3.86 0.24
C ASP A 52 10.87 5.39 0.11
N ALA A 53 9.77 6.14 0.12
CA ALA A 53 9.77 7.59 0.23
C ALA A 53 10.58 8.04 1.46
N GLU A 54 11.57 8.91 1.27
CA GLU A 54 12.50 9.37 2.30
C GLU A 54 12.22 10.83 2.68
N ASN A 55 12.32 11.13 3.98
CA ASN A 55 12.29 12.51 4.47
C ASN A 55 13.68 13.16 4.46
N GLU A 56 13.76 14.44 4.87
CA GLU A 56 15.02 15.20 4.93
C GLU A 56 16.09 14.59 5.87
N GLU A 57 15.69 13.75 6.83
CA GLU A 57 16.59 13.04 7.74
C GLU A 57 17.06 11.69 7.18
N GLY A 58 16.58 11.30 5.99
CA GLY A 58 16.85 10.00 5.37
C GLY A 58 16.07 8.86 6.01
N GLU A 59 14.98 9.15 6.74
CA GLU A 59 14.08 8.13 7.26
C GLU A 59 13.05 7.75 6.18
N MET A 60 12.83 6.45 5.99
CA MET A 60 11.80 5.95 5.07
C MET A 60 10.39 6.07 5.69
N PHE A 61 9.39 6.28 4.83
CA PHE A 61 7.98 6.26 5.25
C PHE A 61 7.61 4.90 5.83
N SER A 62 8.20 3.81 5.33
CA SER A 62 8.07 2.44 5.84
C SER A 62 6.67 1.83 5.69
N THR A 63 6.60 0.50 5.81
CA THR A 63 5.33 -0.22 5.77
C THR A 63 4.50 0.04 7.03
N GLU A 64 5.14 0.26 8.17
CA GLU A 64 4.49 0.51 9.45
C GLU A 64 3.63 1.79 9.41
N ARG A 65 4.19 2.91 8.89
CA ARG A 65 3.40 4.16 8.77
C ARG A 65 2.30 4.05 7.72
N LEU A 66 2.52 3.30 6.63
CA LEU A 66 1.48 3.01 5.66
C LEU A 66 0.31 2.27 6.30
N LEU A 67 0.55 1.22 7.08
CA LEU A 67 -0.50 0.49 7.80
C LEU A 67 -1.23 1.41 8.79
N ASP A 68 -0.53 2.28 9.51
CA ASP A 68 -1.14 3.25 10.43
C ASP A 68 -2.00 4.30 9.70
N SER A 69 -1.56 4.78 8.54
CA SER A 69 -2.34 5.68 7.69
C SER A 69 -3.63 5.01 7.19
N ILE A 70 -3.54 3.77 6.72
CA ILE A 70 -4.67 2.95 6.28
C ILE A 70 -5.69 2.80 7.42
N ARG A 71 -5.25 2.46 8.64
CA ARG A 71 -6.14 2.35 9.81
C ARG A 71 -6.85 3.66 10.13
N ARG A 72 -6.14 4.80 10.08
CA ARG A 72 -6.72 6.14 10.33
C ARG A 72 -7.74 6.57 9.28
N HIS A 73 -7.71 5.97 8.09
CA HIS A 73 -8.59 6.31 6.98
C HIS A 73 -9.56 5.18 6.61
N ALA A 74 -9.60 4.11 7.40
CA ALA A 74 -10.53 3.01 7.22
C ALA A 74 -11.99 3.51 7.16
N GLY A 75 -12.77 2.97 6.23
CA GLY A 75 -14.17 3.33 6.04
C GLY A 75 -14.42 4.61 5.22
N LYS A 76 -13.39 5.36 4.82
CA LYS A 76 -13.52 6.45 3.83
C LYS A 76 -13.78 5.92 2.42
N PRO A 77 -14.45 6.68 1.53
CA PRO A 77 -14.54 6.34 0.11
C PRO A 77 -13.15 6.07 -0.48
N ALA A 78 -13.04 5.14 -1.44
CA ALA A 78 -11.75 4.66 -1.93
C ALA A 78 -10.81 5.79 -2.40
N GLN A 79 -11.34 6.76 -3.15
CA GLN A 79 -10.58 7.92 -3.61
C GLN A 79 -10.14 8.81 -2.44
N GLU A 80 -11.01 9.10 -1.48
CA GLU A 80 -10.67 9.92 -0.31
C GLU A 80 -9.62 9.26 0.58
N MET A 81 -9.62 7.93 0.66
CA MET A 81 -8.59 7.17 1.35
C MET A 81 -7.25 7.26 0.61
N ALA A 82 -7.26 7.05 -0.72
CA ALA A 82 -6.07 7.14 -1.55
C ALA A 82 -5.43 8.54 -1.49
N ASP A 83 -6.24 9.59 -1.67
CA ASP A 83 -5.78 10.98 -1.64
C ASP A 83 -5.17 11.34 -0.29
N ALA A 84 -5.77 10.87 0.81
CA ALA A 84 -5.26 11.14 2.15
C ALA A 84 -3.93 10.42 2.42
N ILE A 85 -3.78 9.15 2.02
CA ILE A 85 -2.51 8.41 2.17
C ILE A 85 -1.41 9.07 1.35
N VAL A 86 -1.68 9.42 0.07
CA VAL A 86 -0.68 10.08 -0.79
C VAL A 86 -0.28 11.45 -0.24
N ALA A 87 -1.24 12.23 0.28
CA ALA A 87 -0.93 13.52 0.90
C ALA A 87 -0.01 13.37 2.12
N GLU A 88 -0.16 12.31 2.90
CA GLU A 88 0.70 12.04 4.06
C GLU A 88 2.11 11.59 3.66
N VAL A 89 2.25 10.81 2.58
CA VAL A 89 3.56 10.46 2.02
C VAL A 89 4.28 11.73 1.56
N GLN A 90 3.58 12.60 0.81
CA GLN A 90 4.15 13.87 0.34
C GLN A 90 4.48 14.83 1.49
N GLU A 91 3.65 14.88 2.53
CA GLU A 91 3.94 15.67 3.73
C GLU A 91 5.17 15.14 4.48
N PHE A 92 5.36 13.81 4.50
CA PHE A 92 6.52 13.18 5.11
C PHE A 92 7.82 13.44 4.32
N GLU A 93 7.79 13.38 2.99
CA GLU A 93 8.94 13.72 2.13
C GLU A 93 9.34 15.20 2.26
N GLY A 94 8.35 16.08 2.48
CA GLY A 94 8.57 17.51 2.69
C GLY A 94 9.10 18.19 1.43
N THR A 95 10.33 18.71 1.47
CA THR A 95 10.98 19.34 0.31
C THR A 95 11.95 18.40 -0.41
N HIS A 96 12.05 17.15 0.03
CA HIS A 96 12.92 16.16 -0.57
C HIS A 96 12.44 15.80 -1.99
N ASP A 97 13.39 15.52 -2.88
CA ASP A 97 13.06 15.08 -4.23
C ASP A 97 12.50 13.66 -4.19
N ARG A 98 11.41 13.42 -4.93
CA ARG A 98 10.84 12.07 -5.06
C ARG A 98 11.88 11.12 -5.62
N PHE A 99 12.11 10.04 -4.89
CA PHE A 99 13.15 9.07 -5.22
C PHE A 99 12.69 8.05 -6.28
N ASP A 100 11.41 7.69 -6.29
CA ASP A 100 10.82 6.69 -7.18
C ASP A 100 9.36 7.01 -7.56
N ASP A 101 8.79 6.24 -8.48
CA ASP A 101 7.38 6.35 -8.88
C ASP A 101 6.45 5.80 -7.78
N GLU A 102 5.71 6.69 -7.11
CA GLU A 102 4.65 6.27 -6.19
C GLU A 102 3.34 6.00 -6.93
N THR A 103 2.75 4.83 -6.67
CA THR A 103 1.43 4.44 -7.12
C THR A 103 0.65 3.82 -5.96
N LEU A 104 -0.61 4.22 -5.80
CA LEU A 104 -1.54 3.64 -4.83
C LEU A 104 -2.88 3.35 -5.49
N ILE A 105 -3.41 2.15 -5.26
CA ILE A 105 -4.73 1.72 -5.71
C ILE A 105 -5.51 1.26 -4.49
N VAL A 106 -6.71 1.81 -4.31
CA VAL A 106 -7.65 1.41 -3.24
C VAL A 106 -8.89 0.81 -3.87
N LEU A 107 -9.18 -0.46 -3.55
CA LEU A 107 -10.43 -1.12 -3.89
C LEU A 107 -11.27 -1.21 -2.64
N ARG A 108 -12.51 -0.70 -2.70
CA ARG A 108 -13.46 -0.79 -1.60
C ARG A 108 -14.65 -1.65 -1.97
N VAL A 109 -15.03 -2.54 -1.06
CA VAL A 109 -16.23 -3.37 -1.20
C VAL A 109 -17.44 -2.57 -0.74
N ILE A 110 -18.46 -2.49 -1.59
CA ILE A 110 -19.69 -1.71 -1.37
C ILE A 110 -20.91 -2.58 -1.10
#